data_AF-A0A2S6H8F2-F1
#
_entry.id   AF-A0A2S6H8F2-F1
#
_cell.length_a   1.000
_cell.length_b   1.000
_cell.length_c   1.000
_cell.angle_alpha   90.00
_cell.angle_beta   90.00
_cell.angle_gamma   90.00
#
_symmetry.space_group_name_H-M   'P 1'
#
loop_
_entity.id
_entity.type
_entity.pdbx_description
1 polymer ?
#
loop_
_entity_poly.entity_id
_entity_poly.type
_entity_poly.pdbx_seq_one_letter_code
_entity_poly.pdbx_strand_id
1 'polypeptide(L)'
;MGLDHPEQTVWRRNATTLIFRTDTNGNSLEIDLSKLAGAEIQACTRIDSYIKVGDPREPQPYVHAPEMAFDLSGDALLAQSRFV
;
A
#
# COMPACT_ATOMS: atom_id res chain seq x y z
N MET A 1 3.58 9.32 -8.20
CA MET A 1 4.04 8.30 -7.22
C MET A 1 5.14 8.92 -6.38
N GLY A 2 4.86 9.13 -5.11
CA GLY A 2 5.85 9.55 -4.10
C GLY A 2 6.23 8.38 -3.21
N LEU A 3 7.52 8.25 -2.92
CA LEU A 3 8.05 7.35 -1.90
C LEU A 3 8.81 8.19 -0.87
N ASP A 4 8.57 7.92 0.40
CA ASP A 4 9.12 8.69 1.52
C ASP A 4 10.53 8.24 1.91
N HIS A 5 10.86 6.98 1.62
CA HIS A 5 12.09 6.34 2.08
C HIS A 5 12.80 5.52 1.00
N PRO A 6 14.13 5.43 1.01
CA PRO A 6 14.91 4.79 -0.05
C PRO A 6 14.72 3.27 -0.15
N GLU A 7 14.30 2.60 0.93
CA GLU A 7 13.98 1.18 0.93
C GLU A 7 12.61 0.87 0.32
N GLN A 8 11.76 1.87 0.12
CA GLN A 8 10.44 1.67 -0.47
C GLN A 8 10.57 1.33 -1.95
N THR A 9 9.75 0.40 -2.41
CA THR A 9 9.68 0.04 -3.82
C THR A 9 8.23 -0.08 -4.27
N VAL A 10 7.92 0.52 -5.42
CA VAL A 10 6.64 0.36 -6.11
C VAL A 10 6.88 -0.18 -7.51
N TRP A 11 6.08 -1.16 -7.90
CA TRP A 11 6.09 -1.66 -9.27
C TRP A 11 4.70 -2.07 -9.71
N ARG A 12 4.51 -2.12 -11.03
CA ARG A 12 3.28 -2.59 -11.64
C ARG A 12 3.37 -4.10 -11.83
N ARG A 13 2.45 -4.86 -11.23
CA ARG A 13 2.32 -6.31 -11.47
C ARG A 13 1.61 -6.59 -12.79
N ASN A 14 0.58 -5.81 -13.11
CA ASN A 14 -0.22 -5.94 -14.34
C ASN A 14 -0.97 -4.63 -14.65
N ALA A 15 -1.90 -4.67 -15.62
CA ALA A 15 -2.65 -3.50 -16.05
C ALA A 15 -3.42 -2.77 -14.92
N THR A 16 -3.84 -3.45 -13.86
CA THR A 16 -4.71 -2.88 -12.82
C THR A 16 -4.17 -3.07 -11.40
N THR A 17 -2.96 -3.61 -11.24
CA THR A 17 -2.36 -3.89 -9.93
C THR A 17 -0.99 -3.26 -9.79
N LEU A 18 -0.87 -2.39 -8.79
CA LEU A 18 0.39 -1.87 -8.26
C LEU A 18 0.75 -2.62 -6.98
N ILE A 19 2.03 -2.86 -6.77
CA ILE A 19 2.55 -3.45 -5.54
C ILE A 19 3.50 -2.45 -4.90
N PHE A 20 3.36 -2.29 -3.60
CA PHE A 20 4.25 -1.53 -2.74
C PHE A 20 4.88 -2.45 -1.70
N ARG A 21 6.18 -2.27 -1.47
CA ARG A 21 6.92 -2.93 -0.40
C ARG A 21 7.74 -1.89 0.35
N THR A 22 7.78 -2.04 1.67
CA THR A 22 8.66 -1.31 2.57
C THR A 22 9.13 -2.25 3.67
N ASP A 23 10.33 -2.02 4.19
CA ASP A 23 10.89 -2.76 5.33
C ASP A 23 10.78 -1.97 6.66
N THR A 24 10.18 -0.77 6.63
CA THR A 24 9.96 0.10 7.80
C THR A 24 8.46 0.38 8.06
N ASN A 25 8.12 0.86 9.25
CA ASN A 25 6.75 1.26 9.60
C ASN A 25 6.57 2.79 9.52
N GLY A 26 5.31 3.26 9.56
CA GLY A 26 5.01 4.70 9.54
C GLY A 26 5.19 5.37 8.17
N ASN A 27 5.21 4.57 7.10
CA ASN A 27 5.39 5.01 5.73
C ASN A 27 4.08 5.44 5.07
N SER A 28 4.17 6.37 4.10
CA SER A 28 3.07 6.67 3.19
C SER A 28 3.40 6.28 1.74
N LEU A 29 2.35 6.16 0.93
CA LEU A 29 2.43 5.96 -0.51
C LEU A 29 1.39 6.86 -1.16
N GLU A 30 1.84 7.69 -2.08
CA GLU A 30 0.96 8.58 -2.85
C GLU A 30 0.82 8.10 -4.30
N ILE A 31 -0.43 7.98 -4.77
CA ILE A 31 -0.78 7.49 -6.10
C ILE A 31 -1.72 8.47 -6.80
N ASP A 32 -1.23 9.05 -7.90
CA ASP A 32 -2.06 9.84 -8.81
C ASP A 32 -2.88 8.91 -9.72
N LEU A 33 -4.21 9.01 -9.60
CA LEU A 33 -5.15 8.27 -10.43
C LEU A 33 -5.98 9.23 -11.27
N SER A 34 -6.22 8.83 -12.51
CA SER A 34 -7.11 9.56 -13.44
C SER A 34 -8.27 8.66 -13.85
N LYS A 35 -9.31 9.26 -14.44
CA LYS A 35 -10.52 8.55 -14.92
C LYS A 35 -11.21 7.75 -13.79
N LEU A 36 -11.40 8.39 -12.64
CA LEU A 36 -12.02 7.77 -11.47
C LEU A 36 -13.52 7.47 -11.64
N ALA A 37 -14.21 8.14 -12.57
CA ALA A 37 -15.65 7.94 -12.75
C ALA A 37 -15.98 6.46 -13.06
N GLY A 38 -16.81 5.85 -12.22
CA GLY A 38 -17.18 4.42 -12.29
C GLY A 38 -16.04 3.43 -11.99
N ALA A 39 -14.89 3.88 -11.49
CA ALA A 39 -13.79 2.99 -11.11
C ALA A 39 -14.02 2.39 -9.72
N GLU A 40 -13.70 1.12 -9.55
CA GLU A 40 -13.65 0.45 -8.24
C GLU A 40 -12.18 0.20 -7.88
N ILE A 41 -11.77 0.65 -6.71
CA ILE A 41 -10.39 0.61 -6.24
C ILE A 41 -10.36 -0.19 -4.95
N GLN A 42 -9.51 -1.20 -4.89
CA GLN A 42 -9.24 -1.94 -3.67
C GLN A 42 -7.81 -1.68 -3.22
N ALA A 43 -7.66 -1.29 -1.96
CA ALA A 43 -6.37 -1.12 -1.31
C ALA A 43 -6.18 -2.27 -0.31
N CYS A 44 -5.13 -3.07 -0.52
CA CYS A 44 -4.76 -4.17 0.35
C CYS A 44 -3.35 -3.98 0.88
N THR A 45 -3.16 -4.21 2.18
CA THR A 45 -1.85 -4.24 2.82
C THR A 45 -1.73 -5.46 3.73
N ARG A 46 -0.49 -5.93 3.89
CA ARG A 46 -0.14 -6.98 4.83
C ARG A 46 1.21 -6.65 5.46
N ILE A 47 1.35 -6.96 6.74
CA ILE A 47 2.66 -6.91 7.40
C ILE A 47 3.23 -8.33 7.41
N ASP A 48 4.29 -8.55 6.65
CA ASP A 48 4.91 -9.87 6.50
C ASP A 48 5.81 -10.22 7.71
N SER A 49 6.38 -9.23 8.41
CA SER A 49 7.20 -9.48 9.61
C SER A 49 7.29 -8.25 10.53
N TYR A 50 7.67 -8.49 11.80
CA TYR A 50 8.03 -7.44 12.75
C TYR A 50 9.24 -7.90 13.57
N ILE A 51 10.36 -7.15 13.47
CA ILE A 51 11.61 -7.47 14.17
C ILE A 51 12.03 -6.25 14.98
N LYS A 52 11.94 -6.34 16.31
CA LYS A 52 12.43 -5.30 17.21
C LYS A 52 13.90 -5.48 17.57
N VAL A 53 14.34 -6.73 17.68
CA VAL A 53 15.72 -7.16 17.99
C VAL A 53 15.99 -8.44 17.18
N GLY A 54 17.10 -8.49 16.44
CA GLY A 54 17.46 -9.63 15.57
C GLY A 54 17.98 -9.19 14.19
N ASP A 55 18.30 -10.15 13.32
CA ASP A 55 18.73 -9.90 11.93
C ASP A 55 17.52 -9.74 11.00
N PRO A 56 17.31 -8.56 10.37
CA PRO A 56 16.19 -8.34 9.45
C PRO A 56 16.20 -9.24 8.21
N ARG A 57 17.36 -9.80 7.86
CA ARG A 57 17.50 -10.74 6.73
C ARG A 57 17.03 -12.15 7.07
N GLU A 58 16.79 -12.43 8.35
CA GLU A 58 16.28 -13.71 8.86
C GLU A 58 14.89 -13.51 9.49
N PRO A 59 13.84 -13.33 8.66
CA PRO A 59 12.51 -13.07 9.17
C PRO A 59 11.98 -14.27 9.97
N GLN A 60 11.56 -14.00 11.20
CA GLN A 60 10.86 -14.98 12.03
C GLN A 60 9.40 -15.13 11.59
N PRO A 61 8.76 -16.30 11.78
CA PRO A 61 7.36 -16.49 11.46
C PRO A 61 6.49 -15.46 12.18
N TYR A 62 5.82 -14.59 11.42
CA TYR A 62 4.90 -13.61 11.99
C TYR A 62 3.47 -14.17 11.99
N VAL A 63 3.16 -14.96 13.02
CA VAL A 63 1.92 -15.75 13.14
C VAL A 63 0.65 -14.89 13.00
N HIS A 64 0.70 -13.63 13.39
CA HIS A 64 -0.45 -12.74 13.34
C HIS A 64 -0.68 -12.06 11.99
N ALA A 65 0.36 -11.93 11.15
CA ALA A 65 0.37 -11.38 9.79
C ALA A 65 -0.88 -10.52 9.45
N PRO A 66 -1.03 -9.33 10.09
CA PRO A 66 -2.23 -8.54 9.96
C PRO A 66 -2.38 -8.09 8.52
N GLU A 67 -3.61 -8.22 8.03
CA GLU A 67 -4.04 -7.81 6.72
C GLU A 67 -5.10 -6.72 6.86
N MET A 68 -5.06 -5.75 5.95
CA MET A 68 -6.10 -4.75 5.80
C MET A 68 -6.50 -4.71 4.34
N ALA A 69 -7.82 -4.71 4.10
CA ALA A 69 -8.40 -4.49 2.79
C ALA A 69 -9.55 -3.50 2.94
N PHE A 70 -9.61 -2.52 2.06
CA PHE A 70 -10.75 -1.63 1.95
C PHE A 70 -11.02 -1.26 0.49
N ASP A 71 -12.30 -1.10 0.20
CA ASP A 71 -12.79 -0.76 -1.13
C ASP A 71 -13.18 0.72 -1.17
N LEU A 72 -12.87 1.36 -2.29
CA LEU A 72 -13.15 2.75 -2.59
C LEU A 72 -13.79 2.84 -3.98
N SER A 73 -14.90 3.56 -4.07
CA SER A 73 -15.46 3.93 -5.37
C SER A 73 -14.86 5.25 -5.83
N GLY A 74 -14.44 5.30 -7.10
CA GLY A 74 -13.93 6.51 -7.71
C GLY A 74 -14.99 7.62 -7.79
N ASP A 75 -16.28 7.28 -7.90
CA ASP A 75 -17.38 8.26 -7.81
C ASP A 75 -17.45 8.88 -6.41
N ALA A 76 -17.23 8.08 -5.36
CA ALA A 76 -17.18 8.58 -3.98
C ALA A 76 -15.96 9.48 -3.73
N LEU A 77 -14.80 9.16 -4.30
CA LEU A 77 -13.61 10.01 -4.21
C LEU A 77 -13.81 11.36 -4.91
N LEU A 78 -14.41 11.34 -6.10
CA LEU A 78 -14.74 12.55 -6.85
C LEU A 78 -15.76 13.43 -6.10
N ALA A 79 -16.78 12.82 -5.48
CA ALA A 79 -17.80 13.55 -4.73
C ALA A 79 -17.25 14.23 -3.46
N GLN A 80 -16.24 13.65 -2.82
CA GLN A 80 -15.67 14.18 -1.58
C GLN A 80 -14.74 15.39 -1.79
N SER A 81 -14.32 15.70 -3.03
CA SER A 81 -13.38 16.79 -3.35
C SER A 81 -12.15 16.85 -2.44
N ARG A 82 -11.72 15.70 -1.89
CA ARG A 82 -10.60 15.63 -0.95
C ARG A 82 -9.37 15.16 -1.70
N PHE A 83 -8.52 16.13 -2.03
CA PHE A 83 -7.12 15.86 -2.34
C PHE A 83 -6.43 15.55 -1.00
N VAL A 84 -5.90 14.34 -0.87
CA VAL A 84 -4.99 13.97 0.23
C VAL A 84 -3.58 14.15 -0.29
#